data_AF-A0A2N2LLA4-F1
#
_entry.id   AF-A0A2N2LLA4-F1
#
_cell.length_a   1.000
_cell.length_b   1.000
_cell.length_c   1.000
_cell.angle_alpha   90.00
_cell.angle_beta   90.00
_cell.angle_gamma   90.00
#
_symmetry.space_group_name_H-M   'P 1'
#
loop_
_entity.id
_entity.type
_entity.pdbx_description
1 polymer ?
#
loop_
_entity_poly.entity_id
_entity_poly.type
_entity_poly.pdbx_seq_one_letter_code
_entity_poly.pdbx_strand_id
1 'polypeptide(L)'
;MTARTARTLTALAMVAAFIFGLSVHAPSVEAAVSGVDDEERAAILSLNQERAAIGLGALHVSPTLTAAAVWMADDLAARDLLSHTDSLGRDMRERFTAFGYPTNSAIRENVAAGYETGQAVMQGWMDSSGHRANSLATDVTALGIARVYSSSSQFGWFWVLTFGSVRDTGTVPIAEVTGATPTPTPSPSTPVLPAGTPGTGTFAGDFPQQGVGLLVWNGGNLQQLVAATQAGGAASVWAGAGGRLVGYTIGAPAFVNASFIAVFPDGNVPKDTALLVVAK
;
A
#
# COMPACT_ATOMS: atom_id res chain seq x y z
N MET A 1 72.39 -10.82 -52.30
CA MET A 1 72.38 -10.96 -50.84
C MET A 1 71.08 -10.35 -50.32
N THR A 2 70.21 -11.17 -49.71
CA THR A 2 69.28 -10.88 -48.57
C THR A 2 68.75 -9.43 -48.38
N ALA A 3 67.47 -9.09 -48.16
CA ALA A 3 66.32 -9.83 -47.65
C ALA A 3 65.01 -8.97 -47.70
N ARG A 4 63.87 -9.68 -47.66
CA ARG A 4 62.62 -9.45 -46.89
C ARG A 4 61.72 -8.21 -47.10
N THR A 5 60.57 -8.50 -47.73
CA THR A 5 59.17 -8.24 -47.28
C THR A 5 58.83 -7.08 -46.34
N ALA A 6 57.89 -6.24 -46.79
CA ALA A 6 56.67 -5.89 -46.04
C ALA A 6 55.59 -5.36 -47.01
N ARG A 7 54.44 -6.04 -47.09
CA ARG A 7 53.21 -5.52 -47.72
C ARG A 7 52.36 -4.88 -46.62
N THR A 8 52.14 -3.57 -46.72
CA THR A 8 51.27 -2.81 -45.81
C THR A 8 49.82 -2.97 -46.29
N LEU A 9 48.96 -3.59 -45.48
CA LEU A 9 47.50 -3.59 -45.64
C LEU A 9 46.94 -2.46 -44.77
N THR A 10 46.39 -1.42 -45.39
CA THR A 10 45.67 -0.35 -44.69
C THR A 10 44.24 -0.82 -44.43
N ALA A 11 43.87 -0.97 -43.15
CA ALA A 11 42.52 -1.31 -42.73
C ALA A 11 41.60 -0.08 -42.78
N LEU A 12 40.42 -0.24 -43.41
CA LEU A 12 39.33 0.73 -43.42
C LEU A 12 38.48 0.50 -42.15
N ALA A 13 38.47 1.45 -41.22
CA ALA A 13 37.62 1.38 -40.03
C ALA A 13 36.19 1.79 -40.41
N MET A 14 35.25 0.84 -40.40
CA MET A 14 33.81 1.14 -40.38
C MET A 14 33.37 1.42 -38.94
N VAL A 15 32.88 2.62 -38.69
CA VAL A 15 32.17 2.97 -37.44
C VAL A 15 30.73 2.48 -37.58
N ALA A 16 30.41 1.35 -36.95
CA ALA A 16 29.03 0.91 -36.78
C ALA A 16 28.44 1.61 -35.55
N ALA A 17 27.51 2.54 -35.77
CA ALA A 17 26.71 3.13 -34.71
C ALA A 17 25.71 2.07 -34.18
N PHE A 18 25.98 1.52 -33.01
CA PHE A 18 25.03 0.69 -32.27
C PHE A 18 23.97 1.60 -31.63
N ILE A 19 22.80 1.69 -32.25
CA ILE A 19 21.59 2.20 -31.59
C ILE A 19 21.10 1.05 -30.70
N PHE A 20 21.44 1.08 -29.42
CA PHE A 20 20.82 0.23 -28.42
C PHE A 20 19.42 0.79 -28.13
N GLY A 21 18.44 0.34 -28.90
CA GLY A 21 17.03 0.50 -28.54
C GLY A 21 16.77 -0.33 -27.29
N LEU A 22 16.69 0.31 -26.12
CA LEU A 22 16.13 -0.30 -24.93
C LEU A 22 14.63 -0.49 -25.17
N SER A 23 14.26 -1.63 -25.76
CA SER A 23 12.88 -2.11 -25.72
C SER A 23 12.57 -2.48 -24.28
N VAL A 24 11.91 -1.56 -23.57
CA VAL A 24 11.25 -1.86 -22.29
C VAL A 24 10.13 -2.85 -22.62
N HIS A 25 10.43 -4.15 -22.57
CA HIS A 25 9.42 -5.17 -22.74
C HIS A 25 8.57 -5.14 -21.48
N ALA A 26 7.35 -4.64 -21.59
CA ALA A 26 6.34 -4.88 -20.57
C ALA A 26 6.27 -6.40 -20.33
N PRO A 27 6.18 -6.86 -19.07
CA PRO A 27 6.08 -8.28 -18.78
C PRO A 27 4.92 -8.89 -19.58
N SER A 28 5.09 -10.13 -20.05
CA SER A 28 4.05 -10.83 -20.79
C SER A 28 2.78 -10.94 -19.94
N VAL A 29 1.63 -10.82 -20.61
CA VAL A 29 0.27 -10.91 -20.04
C VAL A 29 0.10 -12.15 -19.14
N GLU A 30 0.77 -13.26 -19.48
CA GLU A 30 0.76 -14.51 -18.72
C GLU A 30 1.60 -14.45 -17.43
N ALA A 31 2.70 -13.70 -17.42
CA ALA A 31 3.57 -13.55 -16.24
C ALA A 31 2.92 -12.68 -15.14
N ALA A 32 2.14 -11.66 -15.53
CA ALA A 32 1.48 -10.76 -14.58
C ALA A 32 0.37 -11.45 -13.77
N VAL A 33 -0.33 -12.44 -14.35
CA VAL A 33 -1.34 -13.24 -13.64
C VAL A 33 -0.69 -14.29 -12.72
N SER A 34 0.45 -14.86 -13.12
CA SER A 34 1.23 -15.77 -12.27
C SER A 34 2.01 -15.08 -11.14
N GLY A 35 2.02 -13.74 -11.11
CA GLY A 35 2.79 -12.92 -10.17
C GLY A 35 2.03 -12.44 -8.94
N VAL A 36 0.74 -12.77 -8.81
CA VAL A 36 -0.05 -12.42 -7.63
C VAL A 36 0.39 -13.28 -6.44
N ASP A 37 0.88 -12.64 -5.38
CA ASP A 37 1.31 -13.34 -4.17
C ASP A 37 0.15 -13.71 -3.23
N ASP A 38 0.46 -14.43 -2.15
CA ASP A 38 -0.55 -14.94 -1.21
C ASP A 38 -1.35 -13.82 -0.52
N GLU A 39 -0.72 -12.69 -0.22
CA GLU A 39 -1.37 -11.58 0.47
C GLU A 39 -2.18 -10.74 -0.52
N GLU A 40 -1.68 -10.54 -1.74
CA GLU A 40 -2.45 -9.95 -2.82
C GLU A 40 -3.69 -10.78 -3.16
N ARG A 41 -3.55 -12.11 -3.20
CA ARG A 41 -4.68 -13.04 -3.35
C ARG A 41 -5.67 -12.92 -2.20
N ALA A 42 -5.19 -12.84 -0.95
CA ALA A 42 -6.05 -12.67 0.22
C ALA A 42 -6.83 -11.34 0.16
N ALA A 43 -6.20 -10.25 -0.29
CA ALA A 43 -6.87 -8.96 -0.49
C ALA A 43 -7.98 -9.07 -1.55
N ILE A 44 -7.70 -9.71 -2.70
CA ILE A 44 -8.68 -9.89 -3.77
C ILE A 44 -9.89 -10.71 -3.29
N LEU A 45 -9.64 -11.80 -2.56
CA LEU A 45 -10.71 -12.62 -2.00
C LEU A 45 -11.56 -11.83 -1.00
N SER A 46 -10.94 -11.06 -0.10
CA SER A 46 -11.64 -10.21 0.85
C SER A 46 -12.47 -9.13 0.15
N LEU A 47 -11.92 -8.46 -0.87
CA LEU A 47 -12.66 -7.50 -1.69
C LEU A 47 -13.89 -8.12 -2.35
N ASN A 48 -13.73 -9.28 -2.99
CA ASN A 48 -14.83 -9.95 -3.66
C ASN A 48 -15.89 -10.46 -2.68
N GLN A 49 -15.51 -10.79 -1.43
CA GLN A 49 -16.45 -11.06 -0.35
C GLN A 49 -17.26 -9.82 0.05
N GLU A 50 -16.61 -8.67 0.24
CA GLU A 50 -17.28 -7.38 0.52
C GLU A 50 -18.27 -7.00 -0.59
N ARG A 51 -17.86 -7.19 -1.85
CA ARG A 51 -18.72 -6.95 -3.02
C ARG A 51 -19.92 -7.91 -3.04
N ALA A 52 -19.70 -9.19 -2.78
CA ALA A 52 -20.77 -10.19 -2.74
C ALA A 52 -21.79 -9.90 -1.62
N ALA A 53 -21.33 -9.40 -0.47
CA ALA A 53 -22.21 -9.07 0.67
C ALA A 53 -23.24 -7.99 0.34
N ILE A 54 -22.99 -7.15 -0.66
CA ILE A 54 -23.92 -6.12 -1.15
C ILE A 54 -24.50 -6.44 -2.54
N GLY A 55 -24.37 -7.68 -3.01
CA GLY A 55 -24.95 -8.16 -4.27
C GLY A 55 -24.21 -7.71 -5.53
N LEU A 56 -22.96 -7.25 -5.42
CA LEU A 56 -22.13 -6.91 -6.58
C LEU A 56 -21.40 -8.14 -7.13
N GLY A 57 -21.16 -8.13 -8.43
CA GLY A 57 -20.34 -9.13 -9.11
C GLY A 57 -18.88 -9.05 -8.69
N ALA A 58 -18.23 -10.23 -8.67
CA ALA A 58 -16.80 -10.35 -8.44
C ALA A 58 -16.00 -9.64 -9.55
N LEU A 59 -14.90 -9.02 -9.13
CA LEU A 59 -13.89 -8.47 -10.01
C LEU A 59 -12.91 -9.56 -10.43
N HIS A 60 -12.42 -9.45 -11.66
CA HIS A 60 -11.48 -10.39 -12.26
C HIS A 60 -10.10 -9.74 -12.37
N VAL A 61 -9.05 -10.53 -12.22
CA VAL A 61 -7.67 -10.04 -12.27
C VAL A 61 -7.32 -9.72 -13.72
N SER A 62 -7.05 -8.45 -14.01
CA SER A 62 -6.55 -7.96 -15.28
C SER A 62 -5.02 -7.89 -15.24
N PRO A 63 -4.32 -8.55 -16.17
CA PRO A 63 -2.86 -8.48 -16.32
C PRO A 63 -2.36 -7.04 -16.49
N THR A 64 -3.09 -6.25 -17.26
CA THR A 64 -2.73 -4.88 -17.66
C THR A 64 -2.84 -3.91 -16.49
N LEU A 65 -3.93 -4.02 -15.72
CA LEU A 65 -4.10 -3.29 -14.47
C LEU A 65 -3.07 -3.73 -13.41
N THR A 66 -2.75 -5.03 -13.35
CA THR A 66 -1.75 -5.57 -12.44
C THR A 66 -0.36 -5.02 -12.75
N ALA A 67 0.04 -4.97 -14.03
CA ALA A 67 1.30 -4.37 -14.44
C ALA A 67 1.39 -2.87 -14.08
N ALA A 68 0.29 -2.13 -14.24
CA ALA A 68 0.21 -0.74 -13.80
C ALA A 68 0.33 -0.58 -12.27
N ALA A 69 -0.26 -1.51 -11.51
CA ALA A 69 -0.16 -1.55 -10.06
C ALA A 69 1.26 -1.84 -9.58
N VAL A 70 1.95 -2.82 -10.19
CA VAL A 70 3.34 -3.17 -9.87
C VAL A 70 4.26 -1.98 -10.06
N TRP A 71 4.19 -1.33 -11.22
CA TRP A 71 4.98 -0.13 -11.50
C TRP A 71 4.76 0.96 -10.45
N MET A 72 3.51 1.20 -10.10
CA MET A 72 3.18 2.23 -9.13
C MET A 72 3.65 1.86 -7.72
N ALA A 73 3.52 0.60 -7.31
CA ALA A 73 4.00 0.14 -6.00
C ALA A 73 5.53 0.28 -5.89
N ASP A 74 6.28 -0.07 -6.93
CA ASP A 74 7.73 0.14 -7.01
C ASP A 74 8.09 1.63 -6.96
N ASP A 75 7.36 2.48 -7.69
CA ASP A 75 7.56 3.93 -7.70
C ASP A 75 7.34 4.57 -6.32
N LEU A 76 6.26 4.18 -5.63
CA LEU A 76 5.96 4.66 -4.28
C LEU A 76 7.01 4.20 -3.28
N ALA A 77 7.43 2.94 -3.37
CA ALA A 77 8.47 2.37 -2.53
C ALA A 77 9.83 3.04 -2.72
N ALA A 78 10.19 3.35 -3.98
CA ALA A 78 11.45 4.04 -4.31
C ALA A 78 11.46 5.51 -3.84
N ARG A 79 10.30 6.15 -3.79
CA ARG A 79 10.15 7.55 -3.36
C ARG A 79 9.79 7.72 -1.89
N ASP A 80 9.53 6.63 -1.18
CA ASP A 80 9.14 6.62 0.23
C ASP A 80 7.94 7.56 0.53
N LEU A 81 6.91 7.53 -0.31
CA LEU A 81 5.71 8.37 -0.17
C LEU A 81 4.46 7.71 -0.74
N LEU A 82 3.29 8.23 -0.37
CA LEU A 82 2.00 7.89 -1.00
C LEU A 82 1.55 9.00 -1.96
N SER A 83 1.21 8.62 -3.18
CA SER A 83 0.76 9.52 -4.24
C SER A 83 -0.07 8.74 -5.26
N HIS A 84 -0.93 9.43 -6.02
CA HIS A 84 -1.58 8.87 -7.22
C HIS A 84 -0.84 9.23 -8.52
N THR A 85 0.10 10.17 -8.44
CA THR A 85 1.01 10.57 -9.53
C THR A 85 2.37 9.88 -9.35
N ASP A 86 2.85 9.24 -10.41
CA ASP A 86 4.15 8.54 -10.41
C ASP A 86 5.34 9.50 -10.62
N SER A 87 6.57 9.00 -10.52
CA SER A 87 7.80 9.79 -10.72
C SER A 87 7.96 10.38 -12.13
N LEU A 88 7.22 9.88 -13.12
CA LEU A 88 7.21 10.41 -14.48
C LEU A 88 6.19 11.54 -14.65
N GLY A 89 5.47 11.89 -13.58
CA GLY A 89 4.41 12.90 -13.59
C GLY A 89 3.08 12.39 -14.15
N ARG A 90 2.94 11.07 -14.40
CA ARG A 90 1.73 10.50 -14.97
C ARG A 90 0.65 10.35 -13.90
N ASP A 91 -0.56 10.76 -14.23
CA ASP A 91 -1.74 10.41 -13.45
C ASP A 91 -2.15 8.93 -13.66
N MET A 92 -3.18 8.50 -12.93
CA MET A 92 -3.72 7.13 -13.03
C MET A 92 -4.11 6.75 -14.47
N ARG A 93 -4.78 7.65 -15.21
CA ARG A 93 -5.27 7.35 -16.57
C ARG A 93 -4.12 7.25 -17.56
N GLU A 94 -3.17 8.17 -17.48
CA GLU A 94 -1.97 8.15 -18.30
C GLU A 94 -1.16 6.88 -18.05
N ARG A 95 -1.00 6.49 -16.77
CA ARG A 95 -0.32 5.24 -16.39
C ARG A 95 -1.06 4.02 -16.94
N PHE A 96 -2.36 3.88 -16.69
CA PHE A 96 -3.12 2.69 -17.14
C PHE A 96 -3.12 2.58 -18.67
N THR A 97 -3.25 3.71 -19.37
CA THR A 97 -3.16 3.77 -20.84
C THR A 97 -1.77 3.35 -21.33
N ALA A 98 -0.70 3.79 -20.67
CA ALA A 98 0.66 3.42 -21.03
C ALA A 98 0.95 1.91 -20.88
N PHE A 99 0.24 1.23 -19.98
CA PHE A 99 0.28 -0.24 -19.85
C PHE A 99 -0.67 -0.96 -20.81
N GLY A 100 -1.47 -0.24 -21.59
CA GLY A 100 -2.36 -0.80 -22.61
C GLY A 100 -3.82 -0.96 -22.19
N TYR A 101 -4.22 -0.44 -21.03
CA TYR A 101 -5.61 -0.49 -20.61
C TYR A 101 -6.47 0.49 -21.46
N PRO A 102 -7.72 0.14 -21.83
CA PRO A 102 -8.52 0.95 -22.74
C PRO A 102 -8.79 2.38 -22.23
N THR A 103 -8.58 3.37 -23.09
CA THR A 103 -8.68 4.81 -22.72
C THR A 103 -10.11 5.24 -22.35
N ASN A 104 -11.13 4.63 -22.94
CA ASN A 104 -12.55 4.92 -22.70
C ASN A 104 -13.15 3.96 -21.64
N SER A 105 -12.43 3.75 -20.53
CA SER A 105 -12.89 2.92 -19.42
C SER A 105 -13.11 3.75 -18.15
N ALA A 106 -14.07 3.33 -17.32
CA ALA A 106 -14.10 3.80 -15.94
C ALA A 106 -12.94 3.15 -15.19
N ILE A 107 -12.18 3.94 -14.45
CA ILE A 107 -10.96 3.50 -13.73
C ILE A 107 -10.91 4.13 -12.35
N ARG A 108 -10.33 3.40 -11.41
CA ARG A 108 -10.18 3.83 -10.01
C ARG A 108 -8.88 3.26 -9.44
N GLU A 109 -8.40 3.85 -8.36
CA GLU A 109 -7.18 3.41 -7.67
C GLU A 109 -7.29 3.67 -6.17
N ASN A 110 -6.83 2.68 -5.40
CA ASN A 110 -6.54 2.82 -3.98
C ASN A 110 -5.04 2.58 -3.77
N VAL A 111 -4.39 3.45 -3.01
CA VAL A 111 -3.00 3.28 -2.58
C VAL A 111 -2.94 3.22 -1.06
N ALA A 112 -2.04 2.40 -0.53
CA ALA A 112 -1.82 2.28 0.91
C ALA A 112 -0.36 1.91 1.19
N ALA A 113 0.09 2.16 2.42
CA ALA A 113 1.38 1.67 2.89
C ALA A 113 1.32 1.36 4.39
N GLY A 114 2.25 0.55 4.90
CA GLY A 114 2.30 0.13 6.31
C GLY A 114 1.41 -1.07 6.65
N TYR A 115 0.70 -1.63 5.67
CA TYR A 115 -0.10 -2.84 5.84
C TYR A 115 0.72 -4.04 5.40
N GLU A 116 0.82 -5.06 6.24
CA GLU A 116 1.61 -6.24 5.87
C GLU A 116 0.79 -7.26 5.09
N THR A 117 -0.47 -7.46 5.49
CA THR A 117 -1.32 -8.53 4.94
C THR A 117 -2.43 -7.99 4.04
N GLY A 118 -2.95 -8.86 3.19
CA GLY A 118 -4.05 -8.54 2.27
C GLY A 118 -5.35 -8.22 3.00
N GLN A 119 -5.65 -8.95 4.08
CA GLN A 119 -6.82 -8.68 4.92
C GLN A 119 -6.71 -7.32 5.61
N ALA A 120 -5.52 -7.00 6.10
CA ALA A 120 -5.21 -5.75 6.76
C ALA A 120 -5.43 -4.54 5.84
N VAL A 121 -4.85 -4.56 4.64
CA VAL A 121 -4.99 -3.46 3.68
C VAL A 121 -6.43 -3.34 3.18
N MET A 122 -7.12 -4.46 2.97
CA MET A 122 -8.51 -4.44 2.54
C MET A 122 -9.44 -3.81 3.58
N GLN A 123 -9.26 -4.15 4.86
CA GLN A 123 -9.97 -3.50 5.95
C GLN A 123 -9.69 -1.98 5.96
N GLY A 124 -8.42 -1.59 5.84
CA GLY A 124 -8.05 -0.17 5.76
C GLY A 124 -8.72 0.59 4.61
N TRP A 125 -8.84 -0.03 3.44
CA TRP A 125 -9.60 0.53 2.33
C TRP A 125 -11.11 0.54 2.58
N MET A 126 -11.68 -0.47 3.24
CA MET A 126 -13.11 -0.51 3.57
C MET A 126 -13.52 0.52 4.63
N ASP A 127 -12.62 0.87 5.55
CA ASP A 127 -12.85 1.87 6.60
C ASP A 127 -12.71 3.32 6.11
N SER A 128 -12.06 3.52 4.96
CA SER A 128 -11.92 4.83 4.33
C SER A 128 -13.03 5.05 3.30
N SER A 129 -13.87 6.08 3.49
CA SER A 129 -15.03 6.34 2.62
C SER A 129 -14.67 6.47 1.14
N GLY A 130 -13.56 7.14 0.80
CA GLY A 130 -13.08 7.29 -0.57
C GLY A 130 -12.61 5.97 -1.18
N HIS A 131 -11.78 5.22 -0.46
CA HIS A 131 -11.27 3.93 -0.93
C HIS A 131 -12.39 2.87 -1.03
N ARG A 132 -13.32 2.87 -0.06
CA ARG A 132 -14.52 2.02 -0.07
C ARG A 132 -15.39 2.30 -1.28
N ALA A 133 -15.60 3.58 -1.61
CA ALA A 133 -16.37 3.98 -2.79
C ALA A 133 -15.72 3.45 -4.09
N ASN A 134 -14.40 3.37 -4.16
CA ASN A 134 -13.71 2.76 -5.30
C ASN A 134 -13.90 1.25 -5.35
N SER A 135 -13.67 0.57 -4.23
CA SER A 135 -13.76 -0.90 -4.11
C SER A 135 -15.16 -1.45 -4.39
N LEU A 136 -16.20 -0.70 -4.03
CA LEU A 136 -17.60 -1.08 -4.17
C LEU A 136 -18.29 -0.41 -5.35
N ALA A 137 -17.53 0.18 -6.28
CA ALA A 137 -18.10 0.79 -7.45
C ALA A 137 -18.78 -0.26 -8.35
N THR A 138 -19.92 0.12 -8.92
CA THR A 138 -20.77 -0.74 -9.78
C THR A 138 -20.31 -0.78 -11.23
N ASP A 139 -19.48 0.18 -11.64
CA ASP A 139 -19.00 0.36 -13.00
C ASP A 139 -17.66 -0.35 -13.29
N VAL A 140 -17.08 -1.04 -12.30
CA VAL A 140 -15.82 -1.80 -12.44
C VAL A 140 -16.08 -3.31 -12.48
N THR A 141 -15.35 -3.99 -13.35
CA THR A 141 -15.48 -5.45 -13.60
C THR A 141 -14.14 -6.18 -13.58
N ALA A 142 -13.03 -5.43 -13.57
CA ALA A 142 -11.66 -5.91 -13.50
C ALA A 142 -10.87 -5.16 -12.42
N LEU A 143 -9.82 -5.79 -11.92
CA LEU A 143 -8.87 -5.23 -10.96
C LEU A 143 -7.43 -5.62 -11.30
N GLY A 144 -6.47 -4.85 -10.82
CA GLY A 144 -5.08 -5.27 -10.69
C GLY A 144 -4.55 -4.89 -9.32
N ILE A 145 -3.67 -5.70 -8.74
CA ILE A 145 -3.11 -5.42 -7.40
C ILE A 145 -1.61 -5.67 -7.41
N ALA A 146 -0.88 -4.90 -6.63
CA ALA A 146 0.51 -5.17 -6.34
C ALA A 146 0.87 -4.71 -4.93
N ARG A 147 1.84 -5.38 -4.31
CA ARG A 147 2.56 -4.89 -3.14
C ARG A 147 4.07 -5.00 -3.28
N VAL A 148 4.78 -4.04 -2.70
CA VAL A 148 6.24 -3.97 -2.71
C VAL A 148 6.75 -3.64 -1.32
N TYR A 149 7.76 -4.37 -0.85
CA TYR A 149 8.45 -4.09 0.41
C TYR A 149 9.72 -3.30 0.18
N SER A 150 9.91 -2.24 0.95
CA SER A 150 11.15 -1.47 1.01
C SER A 150 11.66 -1.43 2.45
N SER A 151 12.76 -2.13 2.72
CA SER A 151 13.37 -2.17 4.06
C SER A 151 13.96 -0.82 4.50
N SER A 152 14.21 0.09 3.55
CA SER A 152 14.69 1.45 3.80
C SER A 152 13.56 2.47 3.97
N SER A 153 12.32 2.08 3.68
CA SER A 153 11.15 2.94 3.84
C SER A 153 10.63 2.92 5.27
N GLN A 154 10.19 4.07 5.77
CA GLN A 154 9.46 4.15 7.04
C GLN A 154 8.08 3.45 7.01
N PHE A 155 7.55 3.17 5.81
CA PHE A 155 6.27 2.51 5.63
C PHE A 155 6.39 0.99 5.42
N GLY A 156 7.58 0.48 5.10
CA GLY A 156 7.79 -0.94 4.81
C GLY A 156 7.09 -1.38 3.53
N TRP A 157 5.84 -1.84 3.64
CA TRP A 157 5.02 -2.32 2.51
C TRP A 157 4.24 -1.18 1.86
N PHE A 158 4.22 -1.17 0.52
CA PHE A 158 3.39 -0.31 -0.32
C PHE A 158 2.42 -1.17 -1.11
N TRP A 159 1.17 -0.74 -1.20
CA TRP A 159 0.08 -1.44 -1.87
C TRP A 159 -0.59 -0.53 -2.88
N VAL A 160 -0.85 -1.08 -4.06
CA VAL A 160 -1.65 -0.42 -5.10
C VAL A 160 -2.72 -1.38 -5.57
N LEU A 161 -3.97 -0.93 -5.51
CA LEU A 161 -5.13 -1.63 -6.05
C LEU A 161 -5.78 -0.76 -7.11
N THR A 162 -5.82 -1.28 -8.33
CA THR A 162 -6.33 -0.62 -9.53
C THR A 162 -7.62 -1.29 -9.96
N PHE A 163 -8.52 -0.53 -10.56
CA PHE A 163 -9.82 -1.02 -11.01
C PHE A 163 -10.12 -0.52 -12.41
N GLY A 164 -10.92 -1.27 -13.15
CA GLY A 164 -11.61 -0.68 -14.28
C GLY A 164 -12.79 -1.45 -14.84
N SER A 165 -13.47 -0.82 -15.79
CA SER A 165 -14.74 -1.29 -16.36
C SER A 165 -14.63 -2.36 -17.44
N VAL A 166 -13.42 -2.64 -17.95
CA VAL A 166 -13.18 -3.55 -19.08
C VAL A 166 -12.38 -4.76 -18.59
N ARG A 167 -12.89 -5.95 -18.88
CA ARG A 167 -12.11 -7.20 -18.80
C ARG A 167 -11.33 -7.35 -20.09
N ASP A 168 -10.08 -6.92 -20.08
CA ASP A 168 -9.19 -6.99 -21.23
C ASP A 168 -8.62 -8.39 -21.45
N THR A 169 -7.84 -8.55 -22.53
CA THR A 169 -7.26 -9.84 -22.90
C THR A 169 -6.38 -10.40 -21.78
N GLY A 170 -6.65 -11.66 -21.40
CA GLY A 170 -5.95 -12.32 -20.30
C GLY A 170 -6.53 -12.05 -18.91
N THR A 171 -7.66 -11.32 -18.82
CA THR A 171 -8.40 -11.21 -17.55
C THR A 171 -8.92 -12.59 -17.12
N VAL A 172 -8.60 -13.01 -15.89
CA VAL A 172 -9.01 -14.32 -15.33
C VAL A 172 -9.76 -14.19 -13.99
N PRO A 173 -10.62 -15.15 -13.63
CA PRO A 173 -11.12 -15.30 -12.27
C PRO A 173 -9.97 -15.57 -11.29
N ILE A 174 -10.07 -15.06 -10.06
CA ILE A 174 -9.05 -15.30 -9.02
C ILE A 174 -8.84 -16.80 -8.72
N ALA A 175 -9.86 -17.64 -8.91
CA ALA A 175 -9.77 -19.09 -8.72
C ALA A 175 -8.78 -19.77 -9.69
N GLU A 176 -8.52 -19.15 -10.85
CA GLU A 176 -7.58 -19.64 -11.86
C GLU A 176 -6.16 -19.10 -11.64
N VAL A 177 -6.00 -18.13 -10.73
CA VAL A 177 -4.70 -17.61 -10.29
C VAL A 177 -4.11 -18.61 -9.29
N THR A 178 -3.52 -19.69 -9.81
CA THR A 178 -2.74 -20.65 -9.02
C THR A 178 -1.31 -20.14 -8.87
N GLY A 179 -0.93 -19.79 -7.64
CA GLY A 179 0.37 -19.20 -7.34
C GLY A 179 1.53 -20.18 -7.55
N ALA A 180 2.58 -19.71 -8.23
CA ALA A 180 3.91 -20.29 -8.06
C ALA A 180 4.38 -19.93 -6.65
N THR A 181 4.64 -20.92 -5.79
CA THR A 181 5.16 -20.72 -4.43
C THR A 181 6.47 -19.92 -4.44
N PRO A 182 6.55 -18.75 -3.78
CA PRO A 182 7.79 -18.29 -3.19
C PRO A 182 7.82 -18.69 -1.70
N THR A 183 9.02 -19.00 -1.23
CA THR A 183 9.40 -19.31 0.15
C THR A 183 8.71 -18.40 1.18
N PRO A 184 8.28 -18.91 2.36
CA PRO A 184 7.66 -18.08 3.39
C PRO A 184 8.59 -16.96 3.84
N THR A 185 8.19 -15.71 3.55
CA THR A 185 8.67 -14.52 4.25
C THR A 185 8.12 -14.59 5.68
N PRO A 186 8.93 -14.39 6.73
CA PRO A 186 8.45 -14.49 8.09
C PRO A 186 7.41 -13.40 8.37
N SER A 187 6.21 -13.84 8.77
CA SER A 187 5.20 -12.97 9.38
C SER A 187 5.79 -12.39 10.68
N PRO A 188 5.90 -11.05 10.85
CA PRO A 188 6.29 -10.42 12.08
C PRO A 188 5.17 -10.59 13.11
N SER A 189 5.61 -10.85 14.32
CA SER A 189 4.80 -11.04 15.50
C SER A 189 3.96 -9.79 15.80
N THR A 190 2.69 -10.00 16.15
CA THR A 190 1.77 -8.98 16.66
C THR A 190 2.43 -8.15 17.77
N PRO A 191 2.54 -6.81 17.62
CA PRO A 191 3.06 -5.97 18.71
C PRO A 191 2.14 -6.06 19.93
N VAL A 192 2.65 -6.59 21.04
CA VAL A 192 1.94 -6.59 22.33
C VAL A 192 2.21 -5.25 23.01
N LEU A 193 1.15 -4.58 23.47
CA LEU A 193 1.25 -3.33 24.23
C LEU A 193 2.20 -3.52 25.44
N PRO A 194 3.25 -2.70 25.61
CA PRO A 194 4.16 -2.83 26.73
C PRO A 194 3.45 -2.51 28.06
N ALA A 195 3.77 -3.25 29.11
CA ALA A 195 3.29 -2.99 30.46
C ALA A 195 4.03 -1.79 31.06
N GLY A 196 3.43 -0.60 30.98
CA GLY A 196 3.94 0.63 31.60
C GLY A 196 3.67 0.72 33.11
N THR A 197 4.28 1.69 33.77
CA THR A 197 4.10 1.99 35.21
C THR A 197 2.69 2.56 35.48
N PRO A 198 2.02 2.26 36.61
CA PRO A 198 0.69 2.80 36.89
C PRO A 198 0.70 4.33 37.07
N GLY A 199 0.00 5.04 36.18
CA GLY A 199 -0.36 6.46 36.33
C GLY A 199 -1.87 6.65 36.52
N THR A 200 -2.33 7.91 36.60
CA THR A 200 -3.74 8.24 36.84
C THR A 200 -4.66 7.81 35.69
N GLY A 201 -4.15 7.76 34.45
CA GLY A 201 -4.86 7.17 33.32
C GLY A 201 -6.06 7.98 32.81
N THR A 202 -6.00 9.32 32.89
CA THR A 202 -7.11 10.21 32.52
C THR A 202 -6.69 11.32 31.56
N PHE A 203 -7.65 11.85 30.81
CA PHE A 203 -7.50 13.10 30.08
C PHE A 203 -7.88 14.32 30.94
N ALA A 204 -7.27 15.46 30.65
CA ALA A 204 -7.73 16.77 31.09
C ALA A 204 -8.59 17.40 29.98
N GLY A 205 -9.83 17.73 30.32
CA GLY A 205 -10.82 18.32 29.40
C GLY A 205 -11.88 17.31 28.94
N ASP A 206 -12.92 17.85 28.31
CA ASP A 206 -14.03 17.06 27.77
C ASP A 206 -13.69 16.54 26.37
N PHE A 207 -14.16 15.33 26.07
CA PHE A 207 -14.04 14.77 24.74
C PHE A 207 -14.89 15.55 23.73
N PRO A 208 -14.39 15.76 22.50
CA PRO A 208 -15.20 16.34 21.44
C PRO A 208 -16.41 15.44 21.17
N GLN A 209 -17.58 16.04 20.99
CA GLN A 209 -18.78 15.27 20.62
C GLN A 209 -18.75 14.86 19.14
N GLN A 210 -18.07 15.63 18.29
CA GLN A 210 -17.84 15.38 16.85
C GLN A 210 -16.52 16.02 16.41
N GLY A 211 -15.90 15.49 15.37
CA GLY A 211 -14.70 16.07 14.77
C GLY A 211 -13.43 15.89 15.62
N VAL A 212 -12.54 16.88 15.61
CA VAL A 212 -11.22 16.80 16.26
C VAL A 212 -11.15 17.73 17.47
N GLY A 213 -10.65 17.24 18.59
CA GLY A 213 -10.34 18.01 19.79
C GLY A 213 -8.88 17.83 20.21
N LEU A 214 -8.32 18.82 20.92
CA LEU A 214 -6.99 18.72 21.54
C LEU A 214 -7.18 18.50 23.04
N LEU A 215 -6.74 17.35 23.54
CA LEU A 215 -6.81 17.00 24.96
C LEU A 215 -5.40 16.75 25.49
N VAL A 216 -5.24 16.89 26.81
CA VAL A 216 -3.97 16.66 27.49
C VAL A 216 -4.07 15.38 28.33
N TRP A 217 -3.08 14.49 28.20
CA TRP A 217 -3.01 13.27 28.99
C TRP A 217 -2.38 13.52 30.37
N ASN A 218 -3.01 13.04 31.44
CA ASN A 218 -2.51 13.25 32.81
C ASN A 218 -1.45 12.24 33.26
N GLY A 219 -0.92 11.43 32.34
CA GLY A 219 0.09 10.42 32.62
C GLY A 219 -0.52 9.04 32.88
N GLY A 220 0.19 8.00 32.47
CA GLY A 220 -0.27 6.62 32.53
C GLY A 220 0.36 5.78 31.42
N ASN A 221 -0.17 4.59 31.17
CA ASN A 221 0.32 3.72 30.12
C ASN A 221 -0.60 3.70 28.89
N LEU A 222 -0.10 3.13 27.78
CA LEU A 222 -0.83 3.01 26.53
C LEU A 222 -2.17 2.27 26.69
N GLN A 223 -2.22 1.23 27.52
CA GLN A 223 -3.46 0.51 27.81
C GLN A 223 -4.53 1.42 28.43
N GLN A 224 -4.14 2.23 29.41
CA GLN A 224 -5.02 3.21 30.03
C GLN A 224 -5.44 4.30 29.03
N LEU A 225 -4.52 4.78 28.19
CA LEU A 225 -4.82 5.77 27.15
C LEU A 225 -5.88 5.24 26.18
N VAL A 226 -5.71 4.00 25.70
CA VAL A 226 -6.66 3.37 24.78
C VAL A 226 -8.02 3.18 25.44
N ALA A 227 -8.05 2.67 26.68
CA ALA A 227 -9.29 2.48 27.42
C ALA A 227 -10.03 3.81 27.67
N ALA A 228 -9.31 4.86 28.05
CA ALA A 228 -9.89 6.19 28.26
C ALA A 228 -10.40 6.82 26.95
N THR A 229 -9.65 6.64 25.85
CA THR A 229 -10.06 7.10 24.51
C THR A 229 -11.35 6.42 24.06
N GLN A 230 -11.45 5.11 24.27
CA GLN A 230 -12.66 4.34 23.96
C GLN A 230 -13.84 4.74 24.85
N ALA A 231 -13.62 4.93 26.15
CA ALA A 231 -14.66 5.35 27.09
C ALA A 231 -15.20 6.76 26.77
N GLY A 232 -14.35 7.64 26.26
CA GLY A 232 -14.73 8.97 25.77
C GLY A 232 -15.43 8.96 24.41
N GLY A 233 -15.67 7.78 23.80
CA GLY A 233 -16.39 7.66 22.53
C GLY A 233 -15.59 8.01 21.28
N ALA A 234 -14.28 8.22 21.41
CA ALA A 234 -13.43 8.59 20.28
C ALA A 234 -13.09 7.41 19.36
N ALA A 235 -12.89 7.71 18.07
CA ALA A 235 -12.46 6.77 17.04
C ALA A 235 -10.93 6.59 17.01
N SER A 236 -10.18 7.66 17.29
CA SER A 236 -8.72 7.62 17.30
C SER A 236 -8.10 8.70 18.19
N VAL A 237 -6.84 8.50 18.56
CA VAL A 237 -5.99 9.48 19.26
C VAL A 237 -4.66 9.61 18.53
N TRP A 238 -4.12 10.83 18.44
CA TRP A 238 -2.92 11.12 17.68
C TRP A 238 -1.92 11.91 18.52
N ALA A 239 -0.66 11.52 18.43
CA ALA A 239 0.47 12.15 19.09
C ALA A 239 1.39 12.81 18.06
N GLY A 240 2.02 13.92 18.45
CA GLY A 240 3.11 14.50 17.68
C GLY A 240 4.41 13.74 17.92
N ALA A 241 5.02 13.21 16.86
CA ALA A 241 6.34 12.59 16.92
C ALA A 241 7.14 12.93 15.66
N GLY A 242 8.36 13.45 15.82
CA GLY A 242 9.23 13.79 14.69
C GLY A 242 8.64 14.77 13.68
N GLY A 243 7.80 15.72 14.14
CA GLY A 243 7.12 16.70 13.26
C GLY A 243 5.91 16.15 12.49
N ARG A 244 5.46 14.92 12.79
CA ARG A 244 4.29 14.28 12.17
C ARG A 244 3.28 13.89 13.24
N LEU A 245 2.02 13.77 12.83
CA LEU A 245 0.99 13.14 13.66
C LEU A 245 0.99 11.64 13.41
N VAL A 246 1.08 10.87 14.47
CA VAL A 246 1.00 9.41 14.46
C VAL A 246 -0.25 9.02 15.23
N GLY A 247 -1.08 8.14 14.67
CA GLY A 247 -2.42 7.83 15.17
C GLY A 247 -2.54 6.43 15.77
N TYR A 248 -3.34 6.31 16.80
CA TYR A 248 -3.88 5.06 17.32
C TYR A 248 -5.39 5.03 17.04
N THR A 249 -5.82 4.10 16.20
CA THR A 249 -7.23 3.88 15.86
C THR A 249 -7.82 2.79 16.75
N ILE A 250 -8.93 3.11 17.42
CA ILE A 250 -9.62 2.21 18.34
C ILE A 250 -10.22 1.04 17.58
N GLY A 251 -9.90 -0.18 18.00
CA GLY A 251 -10.38 -1.41 17.36
C GLY A 251 -9.63 -1.82 16.08
N ALA A 252 -8.68 -1.00 15.61
CA ALA A 252 -7.84 -1.37 14.48
C ALA A 252 -6.83 -2.46 14.86
N PRO A 253 -6.40 -3.32 13.92
CA PRO A 253 -5.35 -4.28 14.14
C PRO A 253 -4.03 -3.66 14.63
N ALA A 254 -3.23 -4.42 15.39
CA ALA A 254 -2.03 -3.91 16.06
C ALA A 254 -1.01 -3.23 15.12
N PHE A 255 -0.88 -3.68 13.87
CA PHE A 255 0.04 -3.07 12.90
C PHE A 255 -0.38 -1.66 12.48
N VAL A 256 -1.68 -1.33 12.46
CA VAL A 256 -2.19 0.04 12.17
C VAL A 256 -1.69 1.00 13.24
N ASN A 257 -1.59 0.50 14.48
CA ASN A 257 -1.20 1.27 15.65
C ASN A 257 0.29 1.14 15.98
N ALA A 258 1.07 0.36 15.23
CA ALA A 258 2.46 0.04 15.54
C ALA A 258 3.34 1.30 15.62
N SER A 259 3.16 2.23 14.68
CA SER A 259 3.89 3.50 14.69
C SER A 259 3.57 4.34 15.92
N PHE A 260 2.31 4.33 16.38
CA PHE A 260 1.93 5.02 17.61
C PHE A 260 2.51 4.35 18.86
N ILE A 261 2.48 3.02 18.90
CA ILE A 261 3.10 2.24 19.99
C ILE A 261 4.60 2.53 20.05
N ALA A 262 5.27 2.65 18.90
CA ALA A 262 6.70 2.96 18.81
C ALA A 262 7.06 4.38 19.32
N VAL A 263 6.10 5.31 19.39
CA VAL A 263 6.30 6.62 20.05
C VAL A 263 6.49 6.44 21.57
N PHE A 264 5.93 5.39 22.14
CA PHE A 264 5.95 5.09 23.58
C PHE A 264 6.52 3.68 23.83
N PRO A 265 7.83 3.46 23.56
CA PRO A 265 8.44 2.12 23.56
C PRO A 265 8.36 1.41 24.92
N ASP A 266 8.37 2.18 26.01
CA ASP A 266 8.26 1.65 27.38
C ASP A 266 6.79 1.44 27.81
N GLY A 267 5.84 1.65 26.90
CA GLY A 267 4.40 1.62 27.17
C GLY A 267 3.88 2.79 27.98
N ASN A 268 4.75 3.70 28.42
CA ASN A 268 4.39 4.88 29.20
C ASN A 268 4.08 6.07 28.29
N VAL A 269 2.94 6.71 28.55
CA VAL A 269 2.55 7.99 27.93
C VAL A 269 2.77 9.07 28.99
N PRO A 270 3.75 9.98 28.79
CA PRO A 270 4.11 10.99 29.79
C PRO A 270 2.94 11.87 30.20
N LYS A 271 2.98 12.37 31.43
CA LYS A 271 2.08 13.43 31.89
C LYS A 271 2.24 14.66 31.00
N ASP A 272 1.14 15.38 30.81
CA ASP A 272 1.05 16.61 30.03
C ASP A 272 1.30 16.41 28.52
N THR A 273 1.17 15.16 28.04
CA THR A 273 1.22 14.85 26.60
C THR A 273 -0.02 15.41 25.90
N ALA A 274 0.19 16.32 24.95
CA ALA A 274 -0.88 16.84 24.10
C ALA A 274 -1.25 15.81 23.02
N LEU A 275 -2.53 15.49 22.92
CA LEU A 275 -3.07 14.49 22.01
C LEU A 275 -4.26 15.05 21.24
N LEU A 276 -4.28 14.84 19.93
CA LEU A 276 -5.46 15.09 19.12
C LEU A 276 -6.40 13.88 19.24
N VAL A 277 -7.65 14.12 19.58
CA VAL A 277 -8.67 13.10 19.74
C VAL A 277 -9.72 13.31 18.66
N VAL A 278 -10.06 12.24 17.93
CA VAL A 278 -11.05 12.28 16.86
C VAL A 278 -12.29 11.53 17.30
N ALA A 279 -13.41 12.22 17.44
CA ALA A 279 -14.70 11.63 17.74
C ALA A 279 -15.27 10.87 16.53
N LYS A 280 -16.17 9.92 16.79
CA LYS A 280 -16.93 9.20 15.76
C LYS A 280 -17.95 10.10 15.05
#